data_AF-A0A3D8JRR6-F1
#
_entry.id   AF-A0A3D8JRR6-F1
#
_cell.length_a   1.000
_cell.length_b   1.000
_cell.length_c   1.000
_cell.angle_alpha   90.00
_cell.angle_beta   90.00
_cell.angle_gamma   90.00
#
_symmetry.space_group_name_H-M   'P 1'
#
loop_
_entity.id
_entity.type
_entity.pdbx_description
1 polymer ?
#
loop_
_entity_poly.entity_id
_entity_poly.type
_entity_poly.pdbx_seq_one_letter_code
_entity_poly.pdbx_strand_id
1 'polypeptide(L)'
;MASQHLAAVSRIFRKAWRGEERLWIVWWLIGIPQSAVLALLYLNVLHKTPRSAAYIPALIFYIVVYFAWVRMAWLCAPNVERGIWTAVSYVMIVLGVLNLAKTLLLS
;
A
#
# COMPACT_ATOMS: atom_id res chain seq x y z
N MET A 1 -24.21 -11.36 -7.56
CA MET A 1 -23.68 -10.03 -7.20
C MET A 1 -22.22 -10.05 -6.75
N ALA A 2 -21.81 -10.89 -5.79
CA ALA A 2 -20.41 -10.93 -5.31
C ALA A 2 -19.34 -11.17 -6.41
N SER A 3 -19.64 -11.98 -7.42
CA SER A 3 -18.72 -12.26 -8.55
C SER A 3 -18.42 -11.04 -9.43
N GLN A 4 -19.38 -10.13 -9.60
CA GLN A 4 -19.20 -8.91 -10.40
C GLN A 4 -18.29 -7.90 -9.69
N HIS A 5 -18.38 -7.80 -8.36
CA HIS A 5 -17.49 -6.95 -7.56
C HIS A 5 -16.06 -7.45 -7.57
N LEU A 6 -15.83 -8.75 -7.45
CA LEU A 6 -14.49 -9.35 -7.56
C LEU A 6 -13.87 -9.13 -8.95
N ALA A 7 -14.67 -9.25 -10.00
CA ALA A 7 -14.24 -8.95 -11.37
C ALA A 7 -13.90 -7.45 -11.57
N ALA A 8 -14.64 -6.54 -10.95
CA ALA A 8 -14.35 -5.11 -10.99
C ALA A 8 -13.05 -4.78 -10.23
N VAL A 9 -12.88 -5.33 -9.03
CA VAL A 9 -11.68 -5.12 -8.20
C VAL A 9 -10.43 -5.62 -8.91
N SER A 10 -10.45 -6.85 -9.43
CA SER A 10 -9.32 -7.42 -10.18
C SER A 10 -8.95 -6.60 -11.43
N ARG A 11 -9.95 -5.99 -12.09
CA ARG A 11 -9.72 -5.09 -13.23
C ARG A 11 -9.03 -3.80 -12.81
N ILE A 12 -9.46 -3.20 -11.70
CA ILE A 12 -8.83 -2.00 -11.12
C ILE A 12 -7.38 -2.29 -10.75
N PHE A 13 -7.11 -3.41 -10.05
CA PHE A 13 -5.75 -3.83 -9.72
C PHE A 13 -4.88 -4.02 -10.96
N ARG A 14 -5.41 -4.67 -12.00
CA ARG A 14 -4.65 -4.90 -13.24
C ARG A 14 -4.30 -3.60 -13.95
N LYS A 15 -5.23 -2.64 -14.01
CA LYS A 15 -4.98 -1.33 -14.63
C LYS A 15 -4.05 -0.46 -13.77
N ALA A 16 -4.19 -0.49 -12.45
CA ALA A 16 -3.28 0.17 -11.51
C ALA A 16 -1.84 -0.36 -11.64
N TRP A 17 -1.69 -1.67 -11.84
CA TRP A 17 -0.40 -2.30 -12.08
C TRP A 17 0.27 -1.87 -13.38
N ARG A 18 -0.53 -1.51 -14.39
CA ARG A 18 -0.05 -0.94 -15.66
C ARG A 18 0.16 0.57 -15.61
N GLY A 19 -0.16 1.23 -14.50
CA GLY A 19 -0.13 2.68 -14.41
C GLY A 19 -1.16 3.35 -15.33
N GLU A 20 -2.30 2.70 -15.59
CA GLU A 20 -3.40 3.25 -16.41
C GLU A 20 -4.54 3.82 -15.55
N GLU A 21 -4.53 3.55 -14.24
CA GLU A 21 -5.56 4.06 -13.33
C GLU A 21 -5.24 5.45 -12.79
N ARG A 22 -6.30 6.12 -12.34
CA ARG A 22 -6.18 7.39 -11.65
C ARG A 22 -5.51 7.18 -10.29
N LEU A 23 -4.54 8.02 -9.96
CA LEU A 23 -3.83 7.94 -8.68
C LEU A 23 -4.77 7.92 -7.48
N TRP A 24 -5.83 8.75 -7.47
CA TRP A 24 -6.73 8.85 -6.33
C TRP A 24 -7.44 7.52 -6.02
N ILE A 25 -7.68 6.68 -7.03
CA ILE A 25 -8.24 5.33 -6.86
C ILE A 25 -7.22 4.44 -6.14
N VAL A 26 -5.99 4.39 -6.63
CA VAL A 26 -4.92 3.59 -5.99
C VAL A 26 -4.63 4.10 -4.58
N TRP A 27 -4.59 5.41 -4.40
CA TRP A 27 -4.27 6.04 -3.14
C TRP A 27 -5.35 5.79 -2.07
N TRP A 28 -6.61 6.00 -2.40
CA TRP A 28 -7.70 5.88 -1.42
C TRP A 28 -8.32 4.48 -1.39
N LEU A 29 -8.68 3.91 -2.54
CA LEU A 29 -9.36 2.61 -2.59
C LEU A 29 -8.43 1.43 -2.30
N ILE A 30 -7.12 1.54 -2.55
CA ILE A 30 -6.16 0.48 -2.19
C ILE A 30 -5.45 0.84 -0.89
N GLY A 31 -5.08 2.12 -0.69
CA GLY A 31 -4.37 2.57 0.51
C GLY A 31 -5.19 2.51 1.80
N ILE A 32 -6.50 2.80 1.78
CA ILE A 32 -7.35 2.69 2.99
C ILE A 32 -7.49 1.22 3.42
N PRO A 33 -7.93 0.28 2.56
CA PRO A 33 -8.07 -1.12 2.98
C PRO A 33 -6.73 -1.72 3.40
N GLN A 34 -5.66 -1.38 2.69
CA GLN A 34 -4.32 -1.79 3.08
C GLN A 34 -3.98 -1.26 4.48
N SER A 35 -4.13 0.04 4.74
CA SER A 35 -3.85 0.62 6.06
C SER A 35 -4.67 -0.02 7.17
N ALA A 36 -5.94 -0.36 6.90
CA ALA A 36 -6.78 -1.07 7.86
C ALA A 36 -6.27 -2.48 8.16
N VAL A 37 -5.87 -3.25 7.13
CA VAL A 37 -5.27 -4.58 7.30
C VAL A 37 -3.94 -4.47 8.06
N LEU A 38 -3.12 -3.47 7.76
CA LEU A 38 -1.84 -3.23 8.45
C LEU A 38 -2.06 -2.86 9.92
N ALA A 39 -3.06 -2.03 10.24
CA ALA A 39 -3.40 -1.68 11.62
C ALA A 39 -3.86 -2.91 12.43
N LEU A 40 -4.67 -3.79 11.81
CA LEU A 40 -5.07 -5.05 12.43
C LEU A 40 -3.88 -5.99 12.66
N LEU A 41 -2.97 -6.13 11.68
CA LEU A 41 -1.75 -6.90 11.83
C LEU A 41 -0.86 -6.34 12.94
N TYR A 42 -0.75 -5.01 13.03
CA TYR A 42 0.03 -4.35 14.08
C TYR A 42 -0.53 -4.64 15.47
N LEU A 43 -1.84 -4.43 15.68
CA LEU A 43 -2.48 -4.65 16.99
C LEU A 43 -2.46 -6.12 17.43
N ASN A 44 -2.59 -7.06 16.49
CA ASN A 44 -2.70 -8.48 16.83
C ASN A 44 -1.37 -9.22 16.89
N VAL A 45 -0.39 -8.82 16.06
CA VAL A 45 0.86 -9.58 15.86
C VAL A 45 2.08 -8.76 16.24
N LEU A 46 2.27 -7.55 15.70
CA LEU A 46 3.49 -6.79 15.96
C LEU A 46 3.55 -6.16 17.36
N HIS A 47 2.40 -5.85 17.97
CA HIS A 47 2.34 -5.31 19.33
C HIS A 47 2.60 -6.41 20.40
N LYS A 48 2.30 -7.67 20.08
CA LYS A 48 2.52 -8.82 20.96
C LYS A 48 3.88 -9.44 20.66
N THR A 49 4.90 -8.98 21.39
CA THR A 49 6.25 -9.59 21.61
C THR A 49 6.91 -10.29 20.40
N PRO A 50 8.17 -9.98 20.04
CA PRO A 50 8.90 -10.58 18.90
C PRO A 50 9.15 -12.10 18.98
N ARG A 51 8.58 -12.77 19.99
CA ARG A 51 8.71 -14.21 20.26
C ARG A 51 7.66 -15.07 19.54
N SER A 52 6.65 -14.46 18.92
CA SER A 52 5.65 -15.18 18.14
C SER A 52 6.25 -15.67 16.83
N ALA A 53 6.13 -16.97 16.54
CA ALA A 53 6.56 -17.56 15.26
C ALA A 53 5.85 -16.92 14.04
N ALA A 54 4.72 -16.25 14.25
CA ALA A 54 3.98 -15.54 13.21
C ALA A 54 4.53 -14.12 12.92
N TYR A 55 5.48 -13.62 13.71
CA TYR A 55 6.01 -12.26 13.56
C TYR A 55 6.73 -12.05 12.23
N ILE A 56 7.71 -12.90 11.90
CA ILE A 56 8.48 -12.82 10.64
C ILE A 56 7.58 -12.96 9.40
N PRO A 57 6.69 -13.96 9.27
CA PRO A 57 5.84 -14.07 8.08
C PRO A 57 4.85 -12.89 7.98
N ALA A 58 4.32 -12.38 9.10
CA ALA A 58 3.48 -11.18 9.10
C ALA A 58 4.25 -9.93 8.65
N LEU A 59 5.51 -9.78 9.08
CA LEU A 59 6.38 -8.68 8.67
C LEU A 59 6.74 -8.75 7.18
N ILE A 60 7.09 -9.94 6.67
CA ILE A 60 7.35 -10.13 5.24
C ILE A 60 6.10 -9.80 4.42
N PHE A 61 4.93 -10.31 4.84
CA PHE A 61 3.67 -10.01 4.18
C PHE A 61 3.37 -8.50 4.18
N TYR A 62 3.56 -7.83 5.32
CA TYR A 62 3.47 -6.37 5.45
C TYR A 62 4.34 -5.66 4.42
N ILE A 63 5.62 -6.03 4.34
CA ILE A 63 6.60 -5.40 3.46
C ILE A 63 6.19 -5.60 2.00
N VAL A 64 5.84 -6.82 1.59
CA VAL A 64 5.46 -7.14 0.21
C VAL A 64 4.23 -6.36 -0.22
N VAL A 65 3.18 -6.33 0.61
CA VAL A 65 1.95 -5.60 0.31
C VAL A 65 2.20 -4.10 0.22
N TYR A 66 2.98 -3.55 1.17
CA TYR A 66 3.33 -2.14 1.18
C TYR A 66 4.11 -1.73 -0.08
N PHE A 67 5.13 -2.49 -0.47
CA PHE A 67 5.90 -2.21 -1.69
C PHE A 67 5.08 -2.39 -2.97
N ALA A 68 4.15 -3.35 -3.00
CA ALA A 68 3.22 -3.50 -4.11
C ALA A 68 2.36 -2.24 -4.30
N TRP A 69 1.84 -1.66 -3.21
CA TRP A 69 1.09 -0.41 -3.26
C TRP A 69 1.96 0.80 -3.62
N VAL A 70 3.16 0.91 -3.05
CA VAL A 70 4.13 1.96 -3.42
C VAL A 70 4.41 1.92 -4.93
N ARG A 71 4.63 0.72 -5.50
CA ARG A 71 4.84 0.55 -6.94
C ARG A 71 3.63 0.99 -7.75
N MET A 72 2.43 0.55 -7.38
CA MET A 72 1.19 0.94 -8.07
C MET A 72 0.97 2.45 -8.00
N ALA A 73 1.18 3.06 -6.82
CA ALA A 73 1.04 4.49 -6.61
C ALA A 73 2.08 5.29 -7.41
N TRP A 74 3.32 4.81 -7.48
CA TRP A 74 4.38 5.43 -8.28
C TRP A 74 4.05 5.41 -9.78
N LEU A 75 3.59 4.26 -10.31
CA LEU A 75 3.20 4.14 -11.71
C LEU A 75 1.95 4.96 -12.06
N CYS A 76 1.04 5.16 -11.10
CA CYS A 76 -0.17 5.96 -11.30
C CYS A 76 0.02 7.45 -10.98
N ALA A 77 1.17 7.87 -10.41
CA ALA A 77 1.48 9.26 -10.06
C ALA A 77 1.42 10.27 -11.23
N PRO A 78 1.73 9.92 -12.49
CA PRO A 78 1.55 10.85 -13.62
C PRO A 78 0.09 10.97 -14.08
N ASN A 79 -0.82 10.07 -13.70
CA ASN A 79 -2.23 10.07 -14.13
C ASN A 79 -3.11 10.96 -13.25
N VAL A 80 -2.66 12.19 -12.99
CA VAL A 80 -3.38 13.15 -12.15
C VAL A 80 -3.67 14.41 -12.95
N GLU A 81 -4.90 14.91 -12.85
CA GLU A 81 -5.38 16.06 -13.63
C GLU A 81 -4.60 17.36 -13.32
N ARG A 82 -3.90 17.43 -12.19
CA ARG A 82 -3.14 18.58 -11.73
C ARG A 82 -1.72 18.13 -11.36
N GLY A 83 -0.72 18.62 -12.08
CA GLY A 83 0.69 18.22 -11.90
C GLY A 83 1.29 18.47 -10.50
N ILE A 84 0.71 19.39 -9.72
CA ILE A 84 1.09 19.59 -8.30
C ILE A 84 0.89 18.29 -7.49
N TRP A 85 -0.21 17.57 -7.75
CA TRP A 85 -0.49 16.34 -7.02
C TRP A 85 0.44 15.21 -7.41
N THR A 86 1.00 15.20 -8.63
CA THR A 86 2.06 14.26 -9.01
C THR A 86 3.30 14.44 -8.13
N ALA A 87 3.75 15.68 -7.96
CA ALA A 87 4.92 15.98 -7.12
C ALA A 87 4.66 15.63 -5.65
N VAL A 88 3.52 16.05 -5.10
CA VAL A 88 3.11 15.72 -3.73
C VAL A 88 3.09 14.20 -3.51
N SER A 89 2.60 13.44 -4.48
CA SER A 89 2.48 11.99 -4.36
C SER A 89 3.83 11.30 -4.34
N TYR A 90 4.76 11.71 -5.20
CA TYR A 90 6.14 11.21 -5.13
C TYR A 90 6.79 11.53 -3.79
N VAL A 91 6.65 12.77 -3.29
CA VAL A 91 7.19 13.16 -1.99
C VAL A 91 6.59 12.31 -0.86
N MET A 92 5.26 12.13 -0.84
CA MET A 92 4.62 11.31 0.18
C MET A 92 5.03 9.83 0.11
N ILE A 93 5.21 9.27 -1.09
CA ILE A 93 5.70 7.90 -1.26
C ILE A 93 7.13 7.78 -0.71
N VAL A 94 8.02 8.70 -1.05
CA VAL A 94 9.41 8.71 -0.57
C VAL A 94 9.45 8.84 0.96
N LEU A 95 8.70 9.79 1.53
CA LEU A 95 8.61 9.96 2.98
C LEU A 95 8.06 8.71 3.67
N GLY A 96 7.05 8.05 3.09
CA GLY A 96 6.50 6.81 3.62
C GLY A 96 7.52 5.67 3.63
N VAL A 97 8.28 5.50 2.54
CA VAL A 97 9.36 4.50 2.45
C VAL A 97 10.47 4.80 3.45
N LEU A 98 10.89 6.06 3.59
CA LEU A 98 11.88 6.48 4.59
C LEU A 98 11.39 6.23 6.01
N ASN A 99 10.12 6.51 6.31
CA ASN A 99 9.54 6.24 7.61
C ASN A 99 9.50 4.75 7.92
N LEU A 100 9.12 3.92 6.95
CA LEU A 100 9.16 2.46 7.11
C LEU A 100 10.58 1.96 7.34
N ALA A 101 11.56 2.44 6.56
CA ALA A 101 12.96 2.08 6.75
C ALA A 101 13.46 2.48 8.14
N LYS A 102 13.10 3.69 8.61
CA LYS A 102 13.40 4.15 9.97
C LYS A 102 12.77 3.23 11.02
N THR A 103 11.50 2.86 10.87
CA THR A 103 10.83 1.94 11.79
C THR A 103 11.54 0.60 11.83
N LEU A 104 11.92 0.02 10.69
CA LEU A 104 12.60 -1.28 10.63
C LEU A 104 14.04 -1.26 11.15
N LEU A 105 14.76 -0.14 10.98
CA LEU A 105 16.15 0.01 11.44
C LEU A 105 16.26 0.37 12.92
N LEU A 106 15.23 1.02 13.49
CA LEU A 106 15.20 1.45 14.89
C LEU A 106 14.31 0.59 15.80
N SER A 107 13.61 -0.40 15.24
CA SER A 107 12.84 -1.42 15.99
C SER A 107 13.72 -2.61 16.35
#